data_AF-A0AAV9B666-F1
#
_entry.id   AF-A0AAV9B666-F1
#
_cell.length_a   1.000
_cell.length_b   1.000
_cell.length_c   1.000
_cell.angle_alpha   90.00
_cell.angle_beta   90.00
_cell.angle_gamma   90.00
#
_symmetry.space_group_name_H-M   'P 1'
#
loop_
_entity.id
_entity.type
_entity.pdbx_description
1 polymer ?
#
loop_
_entity_poly.entity_id
_entity_poly.type
_entity_poly.pdbx_seq_one_letter_code
_entity_poly.pdbx_strand_id
1 'polypeptide(L)'
;MPGIRGPPEYSREPPRHPILQINAKEPFNAEPPRGALVSSFITPVDLFYKRNHGPIPIVDDIERYSVSVCGLVKSSIQLTMADIKKLPKYNVTATLQCAGNRRTAMSKVRTVRGVGWDISALGNATWGGAKLSDVLELVGIPKLTEVTPYGGKHVEFVSVDMCKEEKGGPYKASIPLSQATNPAADVLLAYEMNGEVLNRDHGYPLRVVVPGVIGARSVKWLDSINIIAEECQGFFMQKDYKMFPPSVNWDNINWDTRKPQMDFPVQCAICSLEDVHVVNQGKVTVSGYAVSGGGRGIERVDISVDGGKTWVEADRCQKPGVPYSSDDLTSEKWAWVLFKADVEVPENAEIIAKAVDSAANVQPENVEVIWNLRGILNTSWHRVHVRSASPVTRSNL
;
A
#
# COMPACT_ATOMS: atom_id res chain seq x y z
N MET A 1 -25.66 -10.40 19.80
CA MET A 1 -24.86 -9.23 19.37
C MET A 1 -23.84 -9.71 18.35
N PRO A 2 -23.55 -8.95 17.29
CA PRO A 2 -22.47 -9.29 16.36
C PRO A 2 -21.15 -9.42 17.15
N GLY A 3 -20.26 -10.33 16.73
CA GLY A 3 -19.00 -10.61 17.43
C GLY A 3 -17.96 -9.49 17.39
N ILE A 4 -18.20 -8.44 16.59
CA ILE A 4 -17.33 -7.28 16.39
C ILE A 4 -18.19 -6.02 16.28
N ARG A 5 -17.63 -4.87 16.65
CA ARG A 5 -18.25 -3.55 16.44
C ARG A 5 -17.24 -2.48 16.04
N GLY A 6 -17.69 -1.52 15.24
CA GLY A 6 -16.99 -0.27 14.97
C GLY A 6 -17.32 0.75 16.07
N PRO A 7 -16.35 1.24 16.85
CA PRO A 7 -16.63 2.25 17.85
C PRO A 7 -16.88 3.61 17.19
N PRO A 8 -17.74 4.47 17.77
CA PRO A 8 -17.99 5.83 17.25
C PRO A 8 -16.90 6.84 17.67
N GLU A 9 -15.98 6.44 18.55
CA GLU A 9 -14.96 7.30 19.17
C GLU A 9 -13.64 6.53 19.41
N TYR A 10 -12.58 7.24 19.81
CA TYR A 10 -11.19 6.74 19.81
C TYR A 10 -10.66 6.31 21.19
N SER A 11 -11.51 6.18 22.23
CA SER A 11 -11.05 5.83 23.59
C SER A 11 -10.41 4.45 23.74
N ARG A 12 -10.68 3.51 22.81
CA ARG A 12 -10.24 2.09 22.86
C ARG A 12 -9.30 1.70 21.73
N GLU A 13 -8.56 2.69 21.24
CA GLU A 13 -7.51 2.53 20.25
C GLU A 13 -6.38 1.60 20.76
N PRO A 14 -5.82 0.69 19.94
CA PRO A 14 -4.70 -0.14 20.35
C PRO A 14 -3.42 0.70 20.61
N PRO A 15 -2.47 0.20 21.43
CA PRO A 15 -1.15 0.81 21.54
C PRO A 15 -0.37 0.60 20.24
N ARG A 16 0.57 1.52 19.94
CA ARG A 16 1.46 1.42 18.78
C ARG A 16 2.90 1.69 19.18
N HIS A 17 3.81 1.20 18.34
CA HIS A 17 5.24 1.37 18.54
C HIS A 17 5.63 2.86 18.54
N PRO A 18 6.42 3.33 19.53
CA PRO A 18 6.66 4.77 19.75
C PRO A 18 7.53 5.43 18.68
N ILE A 19 8.27 4.65 17.87
CA ILE A 19 9.14 5.23 16.82
C ILE A 19 8.37 5.67 15.58
N LEU A 20 7.09 5.29 15.46
CA LEU A 20 6.29 5.65 14.29
C LEU A 20 6.15 7.17 14.19
N GLN A 21 6.29 7.69 12.98
CA GLN A 21 6.01 9.08 12.65
C GLN A 21 4.49 9.24 12.51
N ILE A 22 3.87 9.89 13.50
CA ILE A 22 2.41 10.08 13.53
C ILE A 22 2.03 11.29 12.69
N ASN A 23 1.39 11.05 11.55
CA ASN A 23 0.90 12.08 10.64
C ASN A 23 -0.51 12.57 11.01
N ALA A 24 -1.32 11.71 11.64
CA ALA A 24 -2.58 12.09 12.28
C ALA A 24 -2.89 11.14 13.44
N LYS A 25 -3.42 11.67 14.54
CA LYS A 25 -3.75 10.85 15.72
C LYS A 25 -5.14 10.20 15.60
N GLU A 26 -6.12 10.94 15.12
CA GLU A 26 -7.53 10.52 15.07
C GLU A 26 -8.20 10.96 13.74
N PRO A 27 -8.43 10.02 12.81
CA PRO A 27 -8.06 8.60 12.88
C PRO A 27 -6.53 8.41 12.82
N PHE A 28 -6.05 7.31 13.41
CA PHE A 28 -4.62 7.05 13.52
C PHE A 28 -3.98 6.80 12.15
N ASN A 29 -3.00 7.62 11.78
CA ASN A 29 -2.24 7.50 10.54
C ASN A 29 -0.76 7.74 10.83
N ALA A 30 0.07 6.74 10.56
CA ALA A 30 1.49 6.78 10.88
C ALA A 30 2.33 5.92 9.92
N GLU A 31 3.59 6.28 9.74
CA GLU A 31 4.58 5.56 8.93
C GLU A 31 5.85 5.29 9.75
N PRO A 32 6.64 4.24 9.42
CA PRO A 32 7.92 4.03 10.08
C PRO A 32 8.94 5.09 9.65
N PRO A 33 9.97 5.34 10.48
CA PRO A 33 11.14 6.09 10.05
C PRO A 33 11.80 5.43 8.82
N ARG A 34 12.31 6.24 7.89
CA ARG A 34 12.86 5.79 6.59
C ARG A 34 13.86 4.65 6.71
N GLY A 35 14.87 4.78 7.57
CA GLY A 35 15.90 3.75 7.75
C GLY A 35 15.34 2.43 8.29
N ALA A 36 14.28 2.49 9.11
CA ALA A 36 13.62 1.31 9.67
C ALA A 36 12.66 0.63 8.67
N LEU A 37 12.18 1.35 7.65
CA LEU A 37 11.33 0.80 6.60
C LEU A 37 12.05 -0.32 5.82
N VAL A 38 13.31 -0.08 5.44
CA VAL A 38 14.09 -0.94 4.54
C VAL A 38 15.11 -1.81 5.25
N SER A 39 15.05 -1.92 6.59
CA SER A 39 15.99 -2.75 7.37
C SER A 39 15.84 -4.25 7.09
N SER A 40 14.70 -4.68 6.54
CA SER A 40 14.42 -6.06 6.20
C SER A 40 13.43 -6.15 5.03
N PHE A 41 13.50 -7.24 4.26
CA PHE A 41 12.59 -7.48 3.14
C PHE A 41 11.13 -7.62 3.59
N ILE A 42 10.89 -8.29 4.72
CA ILE A 42 9.60 -8.34 5.40
C ILE A 42 9.59 -7.26 6.47
N THR A 43 8.68 -6.31 6.38
CA THR A 43 8.50 -5.23 7.36
C THR A 43 7.93 -5.82 8.65
N PRO A 44 8.56 -5.58 9.82
CA PRO A 44 7.99 -5.96 11.11
C PRO A 44 6.60 -5.35 11.29
N VAL A 45 5.66 -6.09 11.89
CA VAL A 45 4.25 -5.66 12.05
C VAL A 45 4.15 -4.32 12.81
N ASP A 46 5.00 -4.14 13.82
CA ASP A 46 5.07 -2.91 14.61
C ASP A 46 5.46 -1.67 13.78
N LEU A 47 6.23 -1.88 12.72
CA LEU A 47 6.73 -0.83 11.83
C LEU A 47 5.94 -0.70 10.53
N PHE A 48 5.09 -1.68 10.18
CA PHE A 48 4.24 -1.60 9.00
C PHE A 48 3.33 -0.37 9.08
N TYR A 49 3.26 0.48 8.05
CA TYR A 49 2.50 1.72 8.10
C TYR A 49 1.01 1.50 8.48
N LYS A 50 0.42 2.46 9.21
CA LYS A 50 -0.99 2.41 9.63
C LYS A 50 -1.75 3.52 8.93
N ARG A 51 -2.76 3.18 8.11
CA ARG A 51 -3.74 4.12 7.55
C ARG A 51 -5.14 3.72 8.02
N ASN A 52 -5.83 4.63 8.70
CA ASN A 52 -7.20 4.44 9.17
C ASN A 52 -8.08 5.66 8.83
N HIS A 53 -9.34 5.41 8.45
CA HIS A 53 -10.35 6.46 8.18
C HIS A 53 -11.29 6.69 9.38
N GLY A 54 -11.42 5.70 10.26
CA GLY A 54 -12.22 5.76 11.47
C GLY A 54 -11.50 5.17 12.69
N PRO A 55 -12.18 5.11 13.85
CA PRO A 55 -11.75 4.34 15.00
C PRO A 55 -11.55 2.85 14.69
N ILE A 56 -10.61 2.19 15.37
CA ILE A 56 -10.31 0.78 15.13
C ILE A 56 -11.40 -0.13 15.74
N PRO A 57 -12.05 -1.02 14.96
CA PRO A 57 -12.99 -2.01 15.46
C PRO A 57 -12.48 -2.86 16.64
N ILE A 58 -13.43 -3.33 17.43
CA ILE A 58 -13.20 -4.15 18.62
C ILE A 58 -13.99 -5.44 18.46
N VAL A 59 -13.28 -6.57 18.54
CA VAL A 59 -13.90 -7.89 18.62
C VAL A 59 -14.28 -8.15 20.06
N ASP A 60 -15.57 -8.38 20.30
CA ASP A 60 -16.11 -8.71 21.62
C ASP A 60 -16.21 -10.22 21.83
N ASP A 61 -16.51 -10.96 20.75
CA ASP A 61 -16.68 -12.41 20.76
C ASP A 61 -16.28 -12.97 19.39
N ILE A 62 -15.10 -13.57 19.31
CA ILE A 62 -14.54 -14.09 18.07
C ILE A 62 -15.34 -15.27 17.50
N GLU A 63 -15.99 -16.07 18.35
CA GLU A 63 -16.80 -17.22 17.92
C GLU A 63 -18.13 -16.77 17.29
N ARG A 64 -18.59 -15.55 17.62
CA ARG A 64 -19.76 -14.91 17.00
C ARG A 64 -19.42 -14.01 15.82
N TYR A 65 -18.14 -13.81 15.51
CA TYR A 65 -17.75 -13.07 14.32
C TYR A 65 -18.00 -13.93 13.07
N SER A 66 -18.63 -13.33 12.06
CA SER A 66 -18.83 -13.94 10.76
C SER A 66 -18.79 -12.90 9.67
N VAL A 67 -18.38 -13.31 8.47
CA VAL A 67 -18.49 -12.50 7.25
C VAL A 67 -19.62 -13.03 6.39
N SER A 68 -20.51 -12.13 5.94
CA SER A 68 -21.57 -12.47 5.00
C SER A 68 -21.05 -12.43 3.56
N VAL A 69 -21.30 -13.47 2.77
CA VAL A 69 -21.07 -13.49 1.32
C VAL A 69 -22.42 -13.50 0.62
N CYS A 70 -22.80 -12.39 -0.01
CA CYS A 70 -24.16 -12.16 -0.50
C CYS A 70 -24.20 -11.32 -1.80
N GLY A 71 -25.38 -10.84 -2.18
CA GLY A 71 -25.61 -10.06 -3.40
C GLY A 71 -26.11 -10.92 -4.57
N LEU A 72 -25.56 -10.71 -5.76
CA LEU A 72 -25.94 -11.38 -7.01
C LEU A 72 -25.38 -12.81 -7.09
N VAL A 73 -25.78 -13.64 -6.14
CA VAL A 73 -25.42 -15.06 -5.99
C VAL A 73 -26.67 -15.92 -5.83
N LYS A 74 -26.55 -17.23 -6.08
CA LYS A 74 -27.68 -18.16 -5.95
C LYS A 74 -28.19 -18.25 -4.51
N SER A 75 -27.27 -18.41 -3.56
CA SER A 75 -27.54 -18.50 -2.13
C SER A 75 -26.48 -17.74 -1.37
N SER A 76 -26.89 -16.84 -0.48
CA SER A 76 -25.98 -16.16 0.42
C SER A 76 -25.55 -17.08 1.56
N ILE A 77 -24.32 -16.93 2.05
CA ILE A 77 -23.78 -17.68 3.18
C ILE A 77 -23.18 -16.73 4.23
N GLN A 78 -23.08 -17.20 5.47
CA GLN A 78 -22.27 -16.56 6.50
C GLN A 78 -21.15 -17.51 6.89
N LEU A 79 -19.93 -16.99 6.96
CA LEU A 79 -18.73 -17.75 7.27
C LEU A 79 -18.15 -17.28 8.59
N THR A 80 -18.05 -18.17 9.57
CA THR A 80 -17.32 -17.90 10.82
C THR A 80 -15.80 -17.94 10.58
N MET A 81 -14.99 -17.48 11.54
CA MET A 81 -13.53 -17.69 11.45
C MET A 81 -13.15 -19.18 11.36
N ALA A 82 -13.90 -20.06 12.02
CA ALA A 82 -13.68 -21.49 11.95
C ALA A 82 -13.92 -22.04 10.54
N ASP A 83 -14.93 -21.53 9.82
CA ASP A 83 -15.21 -21.95 8.44
C ASP A 83 -14.14 -21.44 7.47
N ILE A 84 -13.72 -20.18 7.62
CA ILE A 84 -12.65 -19.60 6.79
C ILE A 84 -11.33 -20.35 6.99
N LYS A 85 -11.00 -20.74 8.23
CA LYS A 85 -9.78 -21.50 8.53
C LYS A 85 -9.81 -22.97 8.07
N LYS A 86 -10.98 -23.52 7.71
CA LYS A 86 -11.08 -24.85 7.09
C LYS A 86 -10.73 -24.83 5.60
N LEU A 87 -10.77 -23.67 4.95
CA LEU A 87 -10.35 -23.53 3.55
C LEU A 87 -8.83 -23.70 3.40
N PRO A 88 -8.33 -24.06 2.21
CA PRO A 88 -6.89 -24.13 1.98
C PRO A 88 -6.21 -22.81 2.32
N LYS A 89 -5.18 -22.89 3.17
CA LYS A 89 -4.37 -21.74 3.56
C LYS A 89 -3.28 -21.49 2.53
N TYR A 90 -3.17 -20.24 2.11
CA TYR A 90 -2.10 -19.74 1.25
C TYR A 90 -1.32 -18.65 1.97
N ASN A 91 -0.02 -18.57 1.66
CA ASN A 91 0.85 -17.49 2.11
C ASN A 91 1.27 -16.70 0.86
N VAL A 92 0.98 -15.40 0.85
CA VAL A 92 1.31 -14.50 -0.25
C VAL A 92 2.14 -13.34 0.29
N THR A 93 3.37 -13.17 -0.21
CA THR A 93 4.16 -11.99 0.13
C THR A 93 3.74 -10.83 -0.77
N ALA A 94 3.21 -9.76 -0.19
CA ALA A 94 2.72 -8.62 -0.95
C ALA A 94 3.00 -7.29 -0.22
N THR A 95 3.44 -6.31 -1.01
CA THR A 95 3.56 -4.93 -0.57
C THR A 95 2.21 -4.23 -0.66
N LEU A 96 1.78 -3.61 0.44
CA LEU A 96 0.68 -2.65 0.40
C LEU A 96 1.27 -1.25 0.32
N GLN A 97 1.03 -0.54 -0.78
CA GLN A 97 1.38 0.87 -0.92
C GLN A 97 0.13 1.75 -0.80
N CYS A 98 0.16 2.73 0.09
CA CYS A 98 -0.88 3.76 0.15
C CYS A 98 -0.83 4.60 -1.13
N ALA A 99 -1.98 4.90 -1.74
CA ALA A 99 -2.03 5.85 -2.85
C ALA A 99 -1.49 7.24 -2.47
N GLY A 100 -1.55 7.61 -1.19
CA GLY A 100 -1.01 8.87 -0.68
C GLY A 100 0.50 8.86 -0.39
N ASN A 101 1.23 7.78 -0.67
CA ASN A 101 2.67 7.73 -0.43
C ASN A 101 3.38 8.89 -1.15
N ARG A 102 4.35 9.52 -0.48
CA ARG A 102 5.12 10.69 -0.96
C ARG A 102 4.29 11.96 -1.20
N ARG A 103 3.09 12.06 -0.63
CA ARG A 103 2.20 13.23 -0.77
C ARG A 103 2.85 14.54 -0.32
N THR A 104 3.60 14.52 0.78
CA THR A 104 4.15 15.75 1.38
C THR A 104 5.05 16.48 0.39
N ALA A 105 5.87 15.76 -0.38
CA ALA A 105 6.70 16.35 -1.44
C ALA A 105 5.86 17.00 -2.56
N MET A 106 4.75 16.40 -2.98
CA MET A 106 3.83 17.02 -3.95
C MET A 106 3.18 18.29 -3.38
N SER A 107 2.87 18.30 -2.07
CA SER A 107 2.30 19.45 -1.38
C SER A 107 3.29 20.63 -1.25
N LYS A 108 4.60 20.38 -1.30
CA LYS A 108 5.64 21.44 -1.30
C LYS A 108 5.60 22.27 -2.59
N VAL A 109 5.22 21.67 -3.72
CA VAL A 109 5.10 22.36 -5.02
C VAL A 109 3.80 23.15 -5.11
N ARG A 110 2.68 22.50 -4.79
CA ARG A 110 1.38 23.16 -4.66
C ARG A 110 0.54 22.39 -3.65
N THR A 111 -0.01 23.10 -2.67
CA THR A 111 -0.71 22.49 -1.53
C THR A 111 -1.85 21.59 -1.98
N VAL A 112 -1.92 20.39 -1.39
CA VAL A 112 -2.97 19.38 -1.61
C VAL A 112 -3.71 19.11 -0.30
N ARG A 113 -4.95 18.60 -0.38
CA ARG A 113 -5.71 18.21 0.83
C ARG A 113 -5.55 16.72 1.09
N GLY A 114 -5.01 16.36 2.25
CA GLY A 114 -4.89 14.99 2.74
C GLY A 114 -3.88 14.86 3.86
N VAL A 115 -3.88 13.73 4.56
CA VAL A 115 -2.83 13.39 5.55
C VAL A 115 -1.47 13.45 4.87
N GLY A 116 -0.52 14.18 5.45
CA GLY A 116 0.85 14.22 4.97
C GLY A 116 1.48 12.83 5.06
N TRP A 117 2.20 12.44 4.02
CA TRP A 117 2.96 11.20 3.99
C TRP A 117 4.31 11.51 3.38
N ASP A 118 5.34 11.04 4.04
CA ASP A 118 6.68 11.05 3.51
C ASP A 118 6.88 9.84 2.58
N ILE A 119 8.02 9.16 2.61
CA ILE A 119 8.32 8.07 1.67
C ILE A 119 7.90 6.69 2.19
N SER A 120 7.34 6.59 3.41
CA SER A 120 7.19 5.32 4.12
C SER A 120 5.73 4.88 4.28
N ALA A 121 4.80 5.40 3.47
CA ALA A 121 3.40 4.96 3.47
C ALA A 121 3.18 3.65 2.69
N LEU A 122 4.03 2.65 2.97
CA LEU A 122 4.00 1.31 2.41
C LEU A 122 4.67 0.31 3.37
N GLY A 123 4.47 -0.97 3.11
CA GLY A 123 5.18 -2.04 3.82
C GLY A 123 4.98 -3.38 3.11
N ASN A 124 5.93 -4.30 3.28
CA ASN A 124 5.90 -5.63 2.67
C ASN A 124 5.72 -6.70 3.75
N ALA A 125 4.76 -7.59 3.57
CA ALA A 125 4.44 -8.63 4.55
C ALA A 125 4.05 -9.93 3.86
N THR A 126 4.20 -11.04 4.58
CA THR A 126 3.64 -12.33 4.18
C THR A 126 2.25 -12.46 4.79
N TRP A 127 1.23 -12.49 3.94
CA TRP A 127 -0.17 -12.56 4.34
C TRP A 127 -0.65 -14.01 4.28
N GLY A 128 -1.20 -14.52 5.39
CA GLY A 128 -1.74 -15.88 5.50
C GLY A 128 -3.26 -15.87 5.51
N GLY A 129 -3.90 -16.65 4.63
CA GLY A 129 -5.34 -16.61 4.50
C GLY A 129 -5.93 -17.61 3.51
N ALA A 130 -7.25 -17.55 3.34
CA ALA A 130 -7.95 -18.27 2.28
C ALA A 130 -7.99 -17.42 1.01
N LYS A 131 -7.88 -18.04 -0.18
CA LYS A 131 -8.08 -17.32 -1.44
C LYS A 131 -9.53 -16.90 -1.58
N LEU A 132 -9.75 -15.67 -2.01
CA LEU A 132 -11.10 -15.16 -2.30
C LEU A 132 -11.78 -16.00 -3.38
N SER A 133 -11.03 -16.50 -4.36
CA SER A 133 -11.56 -17.40 -5.39
C SER A 133 -12.19 -18.67 -4.81
N ASP A 134 -11.57 -19.26 -3.77
CA ASP A 134 -12.08 -20.48 -3.15
C ASP A 134 -13.33 -20.19 -2.30
N VAL A 135 -13.38 -19.02 -1.66
CA VAL A 135 -14.56 -18.55 -0.93
C VAL A 135 -15.74 -18.31 -1.89
N LEU A 136 -15.49 -17.72 -3.06
CA LEU A 136 -16.52 -17.46 -4.07
C LEU A 136 -17.06 -18.75 -4.71
N GLU A 137 -16.25 -19.81 -4.80
CA GLU A 137 -16.72 -21.12 -5.24
C GLU A 137 -17.78 -21.72 -4.28
N LEU A 138 -17.70 -21.44 -2.97
CA LEU A 138 -18.69 -21.91 -1.98
C LEU A 138 -20.10 -21.36 -2.25
N VAL A 139 -20.21 -20.17 -2.87
CA VAL A 139 -21.49 -19.56 -3.26
C VAL A 139 -21.84 -19.81 -4.73
N GLY A 140 -21.13 -20.74 -5.38
CA GLY A 140 -21.40 -21.18 -6.74
C GLY A 140 -20.87 -20.26 -7.83
N ILE A 141 -19.85 -19.43 -7.54
CA ILE A 141 -19.13 -18.65 -8.55
C ILE A 141 -17.83 -19.39 -8.91
N PRO A 142 -17.72 -20.01 -10.09
CA PRO A 142 -16.50 -20.69 -10.50
C PRO A 142 -15.30 -19.74 -10.61
N LYS A 143 -14.10 -20.30 -10.49
CA LYS A 143 -12.85 -19.61 -10.83
C LYS A 143 -12.90 -19.06 -12.26
N LEU A 144 -12.20 -17.94 -12.48
CA LEU A 144 -12.09 -17.26 -13.78
C LEU A 144 -13.44 -16.74 -14.34
N THR A 145 -14.41 -16.48 -13.46
CA THR A 145 -15.71 -15.89 -13.84
C THR A 145 -15.59 -14.37 -13.95
N GLU A 146 -15.98 -13.82 -15.10
CA GLU A 146 -16.06 -12.36 -15.30
C GLU A 146 -17.44 -11.79 -14.93
N VAL A 147 -18.51 -12.56 -15.18
CA VAL A 147 -19.90 -12.18 -14.89
C VAL A 147 -20.67 -13.39 -14.38
N THR A 148 -21.41 -13.24 -13.27
CA THR A 148 -22.31 -14.30 -12.77
C THR A 148 -23.58 -14.41 -13.62
N PRO A 149 -24.33 -15.54 -13.57
CA PRO A 149 -25.66 -15.63 -14.19
C PRO A 149 -26.67 -14.58 -13.73
N TYR A 150 -26.45 -13.97 -12.55
CA TYR A 150 -27.28 -12.93 -11.97
C TYR A 150 -26.80 -11.51 -12.30
N GLY A 151 -25.83 -11.36 -13.21
CA GLY A 151 -25.32 -10.07 -13.68
C GLY A 151 -24.27 -9.40 -12.78
N GLY A 152 -23.78 -10.07 -11.72
CA GLY A 152 -22.67 -9.57 -10.90
C GLY A 152 -21.35 -9.52 -11.67
N LYS A 153 -20.65 -8.38 -11.59
CA LYS A 153 -19.36 -8.10 -12.28
C LYS A 153 -18.28 -7.57 -11.35
N HIS A 154 -18.63 -7.23 -10.11
CA HIS A 154 -17.73 -6.69 -9.10
C HIS A 154 -17.95 -7.38 -7.76
N VAL A 155 -16.92 -7.38 -6.93
CA VAL A 155 -16.97 -7.84 -5.54
C VAL A 155 -16.67 -6.65 -4.65
N GLU A 156 -17.67 -6.20 -3.90
CA GLU A 156 -17.55 -5.16 -2.87
C GLU A 156 -17.22 -5.79 -1.52
N PHE A 157 -16.33 -5.12 -0.80
CA PHE A 157 -15.92 -5.47 0.55
C PHE A 157 -16.36 -4.34 1.48
N VAL A 158 -17.12 -4.68 2.51
CA VAL A 158 -17.66 -3.74 3.50
C VAL A 158 -16.96 -3.98 4.82
N SER A 159 -16.43 -2.90 5.41
CA SER A 159 -15.85 -2.93 6.75
C SER A 159 -16.91 -2.84 7.84
N VAL A 160 -16.53 -3.15 9.08
CA VAL A 160 -17.31 -2.87 10.29
C VAL A 160 -17.01 -1.46 10.86
N ASP A 161 -15.97 -0.78 10.37
CA ASP A 161 -15.57 0.53 10.89
C ASP A 161 -16.62 1.64 10.65
N MET A 162 -16.36 2.82 11.22
CA MET A 162 -17.24 4.00 11.06
C MET A 162 -16.41 5.18 10.59
N CYS A 163 -16.70 5.65 9.36
CA CYS A 163 -15.98 6.73 8.70
C CYS A 163 -16.81 8.02 8.71
N LYS A 164 -16.18 9.17 8.98
CA LYS A 164 -16.85 10.47 8.94
C LYS A 164 -17.33 10.80 7.52
N GLU A 165 -16.54 10.43 6.51
CA GLU A 165 -16.81 10.62 5.09
C GLU A 165 -18.06 9.87 4.61
N GLU A 166 -18.40 8.77 5.28
CA GLU A 166 -19.60 7.96 5.04
C GLU A 166 -20.72 8.28 6.05
N LYS A 167 -20.65 9.45 6.72
CA LYS A 167 -21.63 9.90 7.73
C LYS A 167 -21.83 8.89 8.87
N GLY A 168 -20.75 8.25 9.31
CA GLY A 168 -20.78 7.18 10.31
C GLY A 168 -20.97 5.78 9.72
N GLY A 169 -21.15 5.65 8.40
CA GLY A 169 -21.14 4.38 7.69
C GLY A 169 -19.74 3.79 7.49
N PRO A 170 -19.66 2.56 6.97
CA PRO A 170 -18.40 1.83 6.89
C PRO A 170 -17.55 2.18 5.68
N TYR A 171 -16.25 1.94 5.80
CA TYR A 171 -15.33 1.91 4.68
C TYR A 171 -15.70 0.79 3.70
N LYS A 172 -15.71 1.11 2.41
CA LYS A 172 -16.03 0.17 1.33
C LYS A 172 -15.06 0.33 0.17
N ALA A 173 -14.75 -0.79 -0.48
CA ALA A 173 -14.08 -0.81 -1.78
C ALA A 173 -14.57 -2.00 -2.60
N SER A 174 -14.34 -2.00 -3.91
CA SER A 174 -14.60 -3.17 -4.74
C SER A 174 -13.46 -3.45 -5.71
N ILE A 175 -13.37 -4.71 -6.16
CA ILE A 175 -12.54 -5.13 -7.29
C ILE A 175 -13.42 -5.78 -8.38
N PRO A 176 -12.97 -5.86 -9.64
CA PRO A 176 -13.65 -6.63 -10.67
C PRO A 176 -13.78 -8.11 -10.28
N LEU A 177 -14.90 -8.74 -10.65
CA LEU A 177 -15.13 -10.17 -10.39
C LEU A 177 -14.09 -11.04 -11.08
N SER A 178 -13.64 -10.65 -12.27
CA SER A 178 -12.56 -11.32 -12.99
C SER A 178 -11.24 -11.37 -12.20
N GLN A 179 -10.94 -10.34 -11.39
CA GLN A 179 -9.77 -10.35 -10.50
C GLN A 179 -10.04 -11.20 -9.25
N ALA A 180 -11.24 -11.08 -8.66
CA ALA A 180 -11.62 -11.78 -7.44
C ALA A 180 -11.67 -13.31 -7.60
N THR A 181 -12.08 -13.78 -8.78
CA THR A 181 -12.24 -15.21 -9.09
C THR A 181 -11.00 -15.82 -9.75
N ASN A 182 -9.98 -15.03 -10.08
CA ASN A 182 -8.73 -15.52 -10.67
C ASN A 182 -7.74 -15.93 -9.58
N PRO A 183 -7.42 -17.23 -9.43
CA PRO A 183 -6.47 -17.69 -8.42
C PRO A 183 -5.06 -17.12 -8.59
N ALA A 184 -4.66 -16.74 -9.81
CA ALA A 184 -3.34 -16.17 -10.10
C ALA A 184 -3.20 -14.69 -9.69
N ALA A 185 -4.31 -14.02 -9.34
CA ALA A 185 -4.34 -12.68 -8.77
C ALA A 185 -4.09 -12.67 -7.26
N ASP A 186 -4.09 -13.85 -6.61
CA ASP A 186 -3.74 -14.05 -5.20
C ASP A 186 -4.50 -13.14 -4.22
N VAL A 187 -5.75 -12.78 -4.52
CA VAL A 187 -6.60 -12.04 -3.59
C VAL A 187 -6.92 -12.94 -2.39
N LEU A 188 -6.59 -12.47 -1.18
CA LEU A 188 -6.75 -13.23 0.05
C LEU A 188 -7.80 -12.61 0.97
N LEU A 189 -8.54 -13.48 1.66
CA LEU A 189 -9.11 -13.18 2.98
C LEU A 189 -8.05 -13.56 4.02
N ALA A 190 -7.25 -12.58 4.43
CA ALA A 190 -6.12 -12.77 5.32
C ALA A 190 -6.52 -12.66 6.79
N TYR A 191 -6.12 -13.65 7.58
CA TYR A 191 -6.26 -13.71 9.03
C TYR A 191 -4.91 -13.80 9.77
N GLU A 192 -3.81 -13.91 9.01
CA GLU A 192 -2.43 -13.85 9.50
C GLU A 192 -1.59 -12.83 8.73
N MET A 193 -0.60 -12.28 9.41
CA MET A 193 0.40 -11.37 8.88
C MET A 193 1.76 -11.70 9.51
N ASN A 194 2.74 -12.00 8.66
CA ASN A 194 4.09 -12.41 9.04
C ASN A 194 4.13 -13.66 9.96
N GLY A 195 3.23 -14.61 9.72
CA GLY A 195 3.12 -15.86 10.49
C GLY A 195 2.35 -15.74 11.81
N GLU A 196 1.96 -14.52 12.20
CA GLU A 196 1.21 -14.24 13.41
C GLU A 196 -0.24 -13.90 13.09
N VAL A 197 -1.13 -14.04 14.09
CA VAL A 197 -2.52 -13.58 13.98
C VAL A 197 -2.53 -12.08 13.65
N LEU A 198 -3.41 -11.67 12.73
CA LEU A 198 -3.56 -10.27 12.35
C LEU A 198 -3.80 -9.40 13.58
N ASN A 199 -3.13 -8.25 13.67
CA ASN A 199 -3.38 -7.31 14.77
C ASN A 199 -4.59 -6.41 14.49
N ARG A 200 -5.04 -5.67 15.51
CA ARG A 200 -6.19 -4.77 15.38
C ARG A 200 -5.99 -3.66 14.35
N ASP A 201 -4.83 -3.00 14.30
CA ASP A 201 -4.55 -1.92 13.33
C ASP A 201 -4.60 -2.40 11.86
N HIS A 202 -4.25 -3.67 11.63
CA HIS A 202 -4.15 -4.26 10.31
C HIS A 202 -5.35 -5.13 9.92
N GLY A 203 -6.39 -5.21 10.75
CA GLY A 203 -7.69 -5.75 10.33
C GLY A 203 -8.21 -6.95 11.10
N TYR A 204 -7.69 -7.26 12.29
CA TYR A 204 -8.18 -8.39 13.10
C TYR A 204 -9.73 -8.39 13.23
N PRO A 205 -10.42 -9.50 12.93
CA PRO A 205 -9.87 -10.84 12.69
C PRO A 205 -9.62 -11.19 11.21
N LEU A 206 -10.14 -10.39 10.28
CA LEU A 206 -10.09 -10.69 8.86
C LEU A 206 -10.06 -9.42 8.01
N ARG A 207 -9.18 -9.43 6.99
CA ARG A 207 -9.11 -8.38 5.97
C ARG A 207 -9.07 -8.99 4.58
N VAL A 208 -9.35 -8.18 3.56
CA VAL A 208 -8.88 -8.46 2.20
C VAL A 208 -7.45 -7.97 2.04
N VAL A 209 -6.64 -8.74 1.31
CA VAL A 209 -5.39 -8.29 0.68
C VAL A 209 -5.56 -8.45 -0.82
N VAL A 210 -5.38 -7.35 -1.57
CA VAL A 210 -5.44 -7.32 -3.04
C VAL A 210 -4.04 -7.00 -3.58
N PRO A 211 -3.24 -8.02 -3.91
CA PRO A 211 -1.88 -7.80 -4.39
C PRO A 211 -1.81 -6.98 -5.69
N GLY A 212 -0.76 -6.17 -5.85
CA GLY A 212 -0.55 -5.33 -7.03
C GLY A 212 -1.53 -4.16 -7.20
N VAL A 213 -2.38 -3.90 -6.20
CA VAL A 213 -3.38 -2.82 -6.18
C VAL A 213 -3.06 -1.87 -5.04
N ILE A 214 -3.47 -0.59 -5.15
CA ILE A 214 -3.28 0.37 -4.07
C ILE A 214 -3.90 -0.14 -2.75
N GLY A 215 -3.25 0.15 -1.62
CA GLY A 215 -3.63 -0.37 -0.31
C GLY A 215 -5.07 -0.05 0.11
N ALA A 216 -5.67 1.00 -0.46
CA ALA A 216 -7.06 1.39 -0.23
C ALA A 216 -8.08 0.29 -0.58
N ARG A 217 -7.77 -0.63 -1.49
CA ARG A 217 -8.71 -1.71 -1.88
C ARG A 217 -8.63 -2.94 -0.98
N SER A 218 -7.59 -3.02 -0.15
CA SER A 218 -7.40 -4.09 0.82
C SER A 218 -8.18 -3.77 2.10
N VAL A 219 -9.50 -3.92 2.08
CA VAL A 219 -10.40 -3.54 3.18
C VAL A 219 -10.11 -4.34 4.45
N LYS A 220 -10.08 -3.65 5.61
CA LYS A 220 -9.84 -4.23 6.93
C LYS A 220 -11.15 -4.46 7.69
N TRP A 221 -11.15 -5.37 8.66
CA TRP A 221 -12.28 -5.64 9.56
C TRP A 221 -13.55 -5.96 8.78
N LEU A 222 -13.53 -7.03 7.99
CA LEU A 222 -14.62 -7.35 7.08
C LEU A 222 -15.93 -7.65 7.81
N ASP A 223 -17.01 -7.08 7.30
CA ASP A 223 -18.40 -7.38 7.67
C ASP A 223 -19.05 -8.24 6.59
N SER A 224 -18.96 -7.79 5.34
CA SER A 224 -19.59 -8.45 4.22
C SER A 224 -18.77 -8.38 2.92
N ILE A 225 -19.04 -9.36 2.05
CA ILE A 225 -18.54 -9.50 0.69
C ILE A 225 -19.76 -9.57 -0.23
N ASN A 226 -19.98 -8.51 -0.99
CA ASN A 226 -21.19 -8.32 -1.79
C ASN A 226 -20.86 -8.43 -3.28
N ILE A 227 -21.51 -9.37 -3.97
CA ILE A 227 -21.38 -9.50 -5.42
C ILE A 227 -22.39 -8.54 -6.06
N ILE A 228 -21.90 -7.59 -6.84
CA ILE A 228 -22.70 -6.46 -7.35
C ILE A 228 -22.50 -6.27 -8.86
N ALA A 229 -23.49 -5.67 -9.53
CA ALA A 229 -23.50 -5.53 -10.98
C ALA A 229 -22.52 -4.46 -11.48
N GLU A 230 -22.35 -3.39 -10.70
CA GLU A 230 -21.52 -2.23 -11.02
C GLU A 230 -20.49 -1.99 -9.91
N GLU A 231 -19.50 -1.15 -10.16
CA GLU A 231 -18.50 -0.83 -9.13
C GLU A 231 -19.13 -0.24 -7.85
N CYS A 232 -18.46 -0.44 -6.71
CA CYS A 232 -18.91 0.08 -5.42
C CYS A 232 -19.15 1.60 -5.47
N GLN A 233 -20.31 2.01 -4.96
CA GLN A 233 -20.75 3.42 -4.94
C GLN A 233 -20.32 4.16 -3.66
N GLY A 234 -19.50 3.52 -2.81
CA GLY A 234 -18.96 4.13 -1.59
C GLY A 234 -18.08 5.35 -1.88
N PHE A 235 -18.00 6.25 -0.91
CA PHE A 235 -17.26 7.50 -0.97
C PHE A 235 -15.81 7.29 -1.43
N PHE A 236 -15.11 6.31 -0.86
CA PHE A 236 -13.70 6.04 -1.15
C PHE A 236 -13.45 5.39 -2.53
N MET A 237 -14.49 4.91 -3.21
CA MET A 237 -14.40 4.49 -4.61
C MET A 237 -14.76 5.64 -5.56
N GLN A 238 -15.83 6.36 -5.25
CA GLN A 238 -16.41 7.33 -6.18
C GLN A 238 -15.87 8.75 -6.04
N LYS A 239 -15.56 9.18 -4.82
CA LYS A 239 -15.19 10.55 -4.44
C LYS A 239 -13.82 10.63 -3.77
N ASP A 240 -12.99 9.59 -3.91
CA ASP A 240 -11.58 9.59 -3.53
C ASP A 240 -10.76 8.61 -4.39
N TYR A 241 -9.45 8.58 -4.20
CA TYR A 241 -8.52 7.62 -4.83
C TYR A 241 -8.66 7.55 -6.35
N LYS A 242 -8.74 8.72 -7.00
CA LYS A 242 -8.76 8.90 -8.46
C LYS A 242 -7.63 9.84 -8.88
N MET A 243 -6.93 9.49 -9.95
CA MET A 243 -5.82 10.30 -10.48
C MET A 243 -6.34 11.35 -11.47
N PHE A 244 -6.20 12.63 -11.12
CA PHE A 244 -6.61 13.76 -11.95
C PHE A 244 -5.40 14.44 -12.60
N PRO A 245 -5.57 15.11 -13.75
CA PRO A 245 -4.48 15.90 -14.33
C PRO A 245 -4.23 17.20 -13.52
N PRO A 246 -3.05 17.84 -13.68
CA PRO A 246 -2.70 19.04 -12.92
C PRO A 246 -3.61 20.26 -13.11
N SER A 247 -4.42 20.30 -14.18
CA SER A 247 -5.37 21.38 -14.45
C SER A 247 -6.62 21.34 -13.58
N VAL A 248 -6.89 20.22 -12.89
CA VAL A 248 -8.08 20.06 -12.04
C VAL A 248 -7.80 20.56 -10.62
N ASN A 249 -8.72 21.35 -10.08
CA ASN A 249 -8.72 21.91 -8.74
C ASN A 249 -10.08 21.67 -8.05
N TRP A 250 -10.27 22.21 -6.84
CA TRP A 250 -11.50 21.99 -6.06
C TRP A 250 -12.75 22.67 -6.65
N ASP A 251 -12.58 23.69 -7.49
CA ASP A 251 -13.68 24.45 -8.10
C ASP A 251 -14.20 23.78 -9.38
N ASN A 252 -13.34 23.02 -10.09
CA ASN A 252 -13.68 22.39 -11.36
C ASN A 252 -13.65 20.86 -11.36
N ILE A 253 -13.44 20.23 -10.19
CA ILE A 253 -13.37 18.77 -10.08
C ILE A 253 -14.69 18.11 -10.49
N ASN A 254 -14.60 17.17 -11.44
CA ASN A 254 -15.66 16.23 -11.75
C ASN A 254 -15.15 14.80 -11.55
N TRP A 255 -15.63 14.14 -10.49
CA TRP A 255 -15.22 12.80 -10.09
C TRP A 255 -15.51 11.71 -11.12
N ASP A 256 -16.52 11.90 -11.97
CA ASP A 256 -16.98 10.88 -12.90
C ASP A 256 -16.11 10.85 -14.18
N THR A 257 -15.26 11.85 -14.36
CA THR A 257 -14.28 11.90 -15.47
C THR A 257 -13.11 10.93 -15.27
N ARG A 258 -12.94 10.38 -14.07
CA ARG A 258 -11.84 9.46 -13.75
C ARG A 258 -12.37 8.16 -13.15
N LYS A 259 -11.67 7.08 -13.48
CA LYS A 259 -11.92 5.76 -12.90
C LYS A 259 -11.25 5.65 -11.53
N PRO A 260 -11.79 4.84 -10.61
CA PRO A 260 -11.10 4.52 -9.36
C PRO A 260 -9.72 3.94 -9.64
N GLN A 261 -8.71 4.41 -8.90
CA GLN A 261 -7.37 3.86 -9.03
C GLN A 261 -7.33 2.44 -8.45
N MET A 262 -6.83 1.49 -9.24
CA MET A 262 -6.64 0.10 -8.84
C MET A 262 -5.14 -0.22 -8.79
N ASP A 263 -4.56 -0.60 -9.92
CA ASP A 263 -3.10 -0.74 -10.12
C ASP A 263 -2.37 0.58 -9.78
N PHE A 264 -1.06 0.55 -9.52
CA PHE A 264 -0.22 1.73 -9.32
C PHE A 264 1.08 1.65 -10.14
N PRO A 265 1.59 2.80 -10.62
CA PRO A 265 2.79 2.84 -11.45
C PRO A 265 4.06 2.52 -10.66
N VAL A 266 5.15 2.29 -11.39
CA VAL A 266 6.49 2.10 -10.82
C VAL A 266 6.85 3.26 -9.87
N GLN A 267 7.41 2.91 -8.72
CA GLN A 267 7.80 3.80 -7.62
C GLN A 267 9.19 3.40 -7.11
N CYS A 268 9.96 4.39 -6.67
CA CYS A 268 11.27 4.22 -6.03
C CYS A 268 11.53 5.35 -5.03
N ALA A 269 12.14 5.03 -3.89
CA ALA A 269 12.64 6.03 -2.95
C ALA A 269 13.87 5.56 -2.17
N ILE A 270 14.89 6.44 -2.11
CA ILE A 270 16.03 6.37 -1.19
C ILE A 270 15.55 6.47 0.27
N CYS A 271 15.96 5.53 1.12
CA CYS A 271 15.57 5.44 2.54
C CYS A 271 16.76 5.48 3.52
N SER A 272 17.97 5.23 3.02
CA SER A 272 19.25 5.30 3.76
C SER A 272 19.66 6.71 4.17
N LEU A 273 19.11 7.73 3.50
CA LEU A 273 19.44 9.13 3.69
C LEU A 273 18.16 9.96 3.91
N GLU A 274 18.32 11.06 4.65
CA GLU A 274 17.28 12.08 4.80
C GLU A 274 17.24 13.01 3.59
N ASP A 275 16.14 13.74 3.36
CA ASP A 275 16.01 14.70 2.23
C ASP A 275 17.19 15.69 2.16
N VAL A 276 17.70 16.09 3.32
CA VAL A 276 18.95 16.83 3.49
C VAL A 276 19.81 16.05 4.47
N HIS A 277 20.94 15.53 4.01
CA HIS A 277 21.81 14.69 4.82
C HIS A 277 23.24 15.26 4.85
N VAL A 278 23.91 15.11 5.98
CA VAL A 278 25.31 15.51 6.14
C VAL A 278 26.17 14.25 6.09
N VAL A 279 27.12 14.20 5.16
CA VAL A 279 28.08 13.08 5.06
C VAL A 279 29.50 13.58 5.25
N ASN A 280 30.36 12.69 5.75
CA ASN A 280 31.80 12.85 5.59
C ASN A 280 32.15 12.51 4.14
N GLN A 281 33.18 13.16 3.58
CA GLN A 281 33.67 12.83 2.24
C GLN A 281 33.96 11.32 2.12
N GLY A 282 33.53 10.72 1.01
CA GLY A 282 33.83 9.32 0.69
C GLY A 282 32.69 8.57 0.01
N LYS A 283 32.77 7.24 0.08
CA LYS A 283 31.73 6.33 -0.43
C LYS A 283 30.53 6.33 0.51
N VAL A 284 29.34 6.51 -0.07
CA VAL A 284 28.06 6.45 0.64
C VAL A 284 27.25 5.30 0.06
N THR A 285 26.73 4.43 0.93
CA THR A 285 25.78 3.39 0.55
C THR A 285 24.39 4.01 0.42
N VAL A 286 23.88 4.11 -0.81
CA VAL A 286 22.53 4.57 -1.11
C VAL A 286 21.63 3.35 -1.27
N SER A 287 20.74 3.15 -0.32
CA SER A 287 19.72 2.09 -0.34
C SER A 287 18.30 2.62 -0.18
N GLY A 288 17.33 1.81 -0.64
CA GLY A 288 15.91 2.13 -0.62
C GLY A 288 15.05 0.99 -1.13
N TYR A 289 13.82 1.32 -1.55
CA TYR A 289 12.88 0.37 -2.15
C TYR A 289 12.44 0.83 -3.55
N ALA A 290 12.02 -0.13 -4.37
CA ALA A 290 11.29 0.07 -5.60
C ALA A 290 10.11 -0.92 -5.69
N VAL A 291 9.00 -0.52 -6.31
CA VAL A 291 7.80 -1.36 -6.45
C VAL A 291 6.95 -0.92 -7.64
N SER A 292 6.28 -1.84 -8.31
CA SER A 292 5.24 -1.56 -9.32
C SER A 292 4.01 -2.38 -8.99
N GLY A 293 2.83 -1.88 -9.36
CA GLY A 293 1.58 -2.62 -9.19
C GLY A 293 1.42 -3.72 -10.26
N GLY A 294 0.25 -4.34 -10.29
CA GLY A 294 -0.12 -5.32 -11.32
C GLY A 294 0.75 -6.59 -11.39
N GLY A 295 1.67 -6.78 -10.44
CA GLY A 295 2.57 -7.92 -10.41
C GLY A 295 3.81 -7.74 -11.27
N ARG A 296 4.11 -6.51 -11.70
CA ARG A 296 5.30 -6.19 -12.49
C ARG A 296 6.52 -6.11 -11.58
N GLY A 297 7.55 -6.89 -11.90
CA GLY A 297 8.86 -6.82 -11.24
C GLY A 297 9.56 -5.48 -11.50
N ILE A 298 10.66 -5.22 -10.79
CA ILE A 298 11.52 -4.06 -11.04
C ILE A 298 12.71 -4.55 -11.86
N GLU A 299 12.80 -4.15 -13.12
CA GLU A 299 13.89 -4.57 -14.02
C GLU A 299 15.16 -3.76 -13.83
N ARG A 300 15.08 -2.52 -13.36
CA ARG A 300 16.28 -1.72 -13.08
C ARG A 300 16.02 -0.64 -12.04
N VAL A 301 17.04 -0.32 -11.25
CA VAL A 301 17.08 0.89 -10.42
C VAL A 301 18.34 1.66 -10.78
N ASP A 302 18.17 2.92 -11.17
CA ASP A 302 19.25 3.81 -11.57
C ASP A 302 19.48 4.86 -10.48
N ILE A 303 20.73 5.05 -10.07
CA ILE A 303 21.17 6.07 -9.11
C ILE A 303 22.08 7.07 -9.81
N SER A 304 21.83 8.35 -9.58
CA SER A 304 22.67 9.46 -10.03
C SER A 304 23.19 10.24 -8.82
N VAL A 305 24.41 10.76 -8.91
CA VAL A 305 25.02 11.66 -7.91
C VAL A 305 25.34 13.05 -8.48
N ASP A 306 24.91 13.34 -9.71
CA ASP A 306 25.21 14.57 -10.44
C ASP A 306 23.95 15.30 -10.95
N GLY A 307 22.82 15.09 -10.25
CA GLY A 307 21.54 15.70 -10.59
C GLY A 307 20.85 15.06 -11.78
N GLY A 308 21.12 13.78 -12.07
CA GLY A 308 20.46 13.00 -13.11
C GLY A 308 21.13 13.03 -14.48
N LYS A 309 22.38 13.48 -14.58
CA LYS A 309 23.12 13.54 -15.86
C LYS A 309 23.74 12.18 -16.20
N THR A 310 24.32 11.51 -15.20
CA THR A 310 24.87 10.16 -15.32
C THR A 310 24.24 9.23 -14.30
N TRP A 311 24.24 7.93 -14.61
CA TRP A 311 23.52 6.91 -13.84
C TRP A 311 24.41 5.68 -13.64
N VAL A 312 24.32 5.10 -12.45
CA VAL A 312 24.88 3.80 -12.08
C VAL A 312 23.70 2.90 -11.72
N GLU A 313 23.72 1.66 -12.21
CA GLU A 313 22.72 0.67 -11.84
C GLU A 313 22.96 0.16 -10.41
N ALA A 314 21.90 0.12 -9.62
CA ALA A 314 21.93 -0.40 -8.25
C ALA A 314 21.70 -1.91 -8.21
N ASP A 315 22.33 -2.59 -7.24
CA ASP A 315 21.99 -3.97 -6.91
C ASP A 315 20.54 -4.03 -6.43
N ARG A 316 19.83 -5.09 -6.83
CA ARG A 316 18.43 -5.36 -6.48
C ARG A 316 18.30 -6.67 -5.73
N CYS A 317 17.50 -6.72 -4.67
CA CYS A 317 17.23 -7.95 -3.94
C CYS A 317 15.82 -8.02 -3.34
N GLN A 318 15.37 -9.25 -3.08
CA GLN A 318 14.17 -9.55 -2.30
C GLN A 318 14.56 -10.39 -1.09
N LYS A 319 14.45 -11.72 -1.19
CA LYS A 319 14.83 -12.64 -0.12
C LYS A 319 16.35 -12.67 0.05
N PRO A 320 16.89 -12.60 1.29
CA PRO A 320 18.31 -12.74 1.53
C PRO A 320 18.87 -14.06 0.96
N GLY A 321 20.00 -13.98 0.27
CA GLY A 321 20.69 -15.15 -0.29
C GLY A 321 20.06 -15.73 -1.57
N VAL A 322 18.95 -15.18 -2.06
CA VAL A 322 18.32 -15.58 -3.33
C VAL A 322 18.53 -14.48 -4.37
N PRO A 323 19.20 -14.76 -5.50
CA PRO A 323 19.32 -13.80 -6.60
C PRO A 323 17.94 -13.36 -7.08
N TYR A 324 17.75 -12.06 -7.27
CA TYR A 324 16.51 -11.51 -7.79
C TYR A 324 16.54 -11.44 -9.32
N SER A 325 15.45 -11.83 -9.96
CA SER A 325 15.19 -11.66 -11.39
C SER A 325 13.72 -11.26 -11.59
N SER A 326 13.46 -10.24 -12.40
CA SER A 326 12.15 -9.56 -12.45
C SER A 326 11.00 -10.45 -12.94
N ASP A 327 11.30 -11.39 -13.83
CA ASP A 327 10.33 -12.28 -14.49
C ASP A 327 10.49 -13.76 -14.09
N ASP A 328 11.26 -14.05 -13.03
CA ASP A 328 11.48 -15.41 -12.53
C ASP A 328 10.33 -15.86 -11.60
N LEU A 329 9.93 -17.14 -11.69
CA LEU A 329 8.93 -17.77 -10.83
C LEU A 329 9.34 -17.80 -9.34
N THR A 330 10.63 -17.69 -9.04
CA THR A 330 11.17 -17.63 -7.68
C THR A 330 11.03 -16.26 -7.03
N SER A 331 10.74 -15.22 -7.82
CA SER A 331 10.53 -13.85 -7.34
C SER A 331 9.13 -13.65 -6.75
N GLU A 332 9.07 -12.84 -5.70
CA GLU A 332 7.83 -12.43 -5.07
C GLU A 332 7.22 -11.27 -5.89
N LYS A 333 6.49 -11.60 -6.96
CA LYS A 333 5.95 -10.63 -7.94
C LYS A 333 5.07 -9.51 -7.35
N TRP A 334 4.51 -9.72 -6.16
CA TRP A 334 3.67 -8.74 -5.48
C TRP A 334 4.42 -7.91 -4.43
N ALA A 335 5.67 -8.26 -4.17
CA ALA A 335 6.51 -7.59 -3.18
C ALA A 335 7.34 -6.48 -3.83
N TRP A 336 7.79 -5.55 -3.01
CA TRP A 336 8.79 -4.58 -3.41
C TRP A 336 10.13 -5.27 -3.73
N VAL A 337 11.06 -4.49 -4.24
CA VAL A 337 12.46 -4.85 -4.44
C VAL A 337 13.30 -3.85 -3.66
N LEU A 338 14.18 -4.33 -2.79
CA LEU A 338 15.13 -3.47 -2.11
C LEU A 338 16.31 -3.23 -3.06
N PHE A 339 16.87 -2.02 -3.04
CA PHE A 339 18.04 -1.69 -3.83
C PHE A 339 19.16 -1.11 -2.98
N LYS A 340 20.40 -1.24 -3.47
CA LYS A 340 21.58 -0.60 -2.88
C LYS A 340 22.64 -0.31 -3.94
N ALA A 341 23.39 0.78 -3.76
CA ALA A 341 24.65 1.01 -4.47
C ALA A 341 25.61 1.79 -3.58
N ASP A 342 26.90 1.45 -3.66
CA ASP A 342 27.97 2.25 -3.08
C ASP A 342 28.43 3.26 -4.12
N VAL A 343 28.23 4.54 -3.84
CA VAL A 343 28.55 5.63 -4.77
C VAL A 343 29.54 6.60 -4.14
N GLU A 344 30.46 7.13 -4.96
CA GLU A 344 31.33 8.24 -4.56
C GLU A 344 30.54 9.54 -4.71
N VAL A 345 30.26 10.19 -3.58
CA VAL A 345 29.41 11.38 -3.55
C VAL A 345 30.30 12.63 -3.55
N PRO A 346 30.20 13.51 -4.57
CA PRO A 346 30.90 14.79 -4.58
C PRO A 346 30.52 15.69 -3.41
N GLU A 347 31.34 16.73 -3.15
CA GLU A 347 30.94 17.79 -2.22
C GLU A 347 29.67 18.50 -2.72
N ASN A 348 28.62 18.49 -1.90
CA ASN A 348 27.30 19.06 -2.25
C ASN A 348 26.69 18.43 -3.50
N ALA A 349 26.13 17.23 -3.34
CA ALA A 349 25.54 16.48 -4.44
C ALA A 349 24.02 16.34 -4.30
N GLU A 350 23.32 16.31 -5.43
CA GLU A 350 21.94 15.82 -5.51
C GLU A 350 21.98 14.35 -5.93
N ILE A 351 21.57 13.48 -5.01
CA ILE A 351 21.43 12.04 -5.26
C ILE A 351 20.00 11.78 -5.72
N ILE A 352 19.86 11.12 -6.87
CA ILE A 352 18.57 10.79 -7.46
C ILE A 352 18.44 9.27 -7.60
N ALA A 353 17.28 8.72 -7.26
CA ALA A 353 16.92 7.35 -7.61
C ALA A 353 15.66 7.30 -8.47
N LYS A 354 15.67 6.41 -9.48
CA LYS A 354 14.51 6.06 -10.30
C LYS A 354 14.51 4.57 -10.64
N ALA A 355 13.34 3.99 -10.84
CA ALA A 355 13.17 2.59 -11.21
C ALA A 355 12.50 2.43 -12.59
N VAL A 356 12.74 1.26 -13.18
CA VAL A 356 12.10 0.75 -14.40
C VAL A 356 11.48 -0.60 -14.06
N ASP A 357 10.20 -0.80 -14.39
CA ASP A 357 9.54 -2.10 -14.16
C ASP A 357 9.75 -3.08 -15.33
N SER A 358 9.33 -4.35 -15.17
CA SER A 358 9.51 -5.39 -16.20
C SER A 358 8.75 -5.11 -17.51
N ALA A 359 7.81 -4.16 -17.51
CA ALA A 359 7.14 -3.67 -18.72
C ALA A 359 7.79 -2.39 -19.26
N ALA A 360 9.00 -2.05 -18.80
CA ALA A 360 9.74 -0.85 -19.15
C ALA A 360 9.03 0.48 -18.83
N ASN A 361 8.05 0.49 -17.91
CA ASN A 361 7.48 1.74 -17.43
C ASN A 361 8.53 2.50 -16.62
N VAL A 362 8.48 3.82 -16.69
CA VAL A 362 9.44 4.72 -16.04
C VAL A 362 8.74 5.70 -15.10
N GLN A 363 9.51 6.21 -14.14
CA GLN A 363 9.06 7.30 -13.27
C GLN A 363 9.18 8.67 -13.96
N PRO A 364 8.21 9.59 -13.75
CA PRO A 364 8.33 10.97 -14.21
C PRO A 364 9.44 11.70 -13.47
N GLU A 365 10.15 12.59 -14.15
CA GLU A 365 11.22 13.38 -13.54
C GLU A 365 10.70 14.39 -12.53
N ASN A 366 9.62 15.07 -12.88
CA ASN A 366 9.12 16.26 -12.20
C ASN A 366 7.72 16.03 -11.64
N VAL A 367 7.50 16.47 -10.40
CA VAL A 367 6.22 16.28 -9.71
C VAL A 367 5.12 17.18 -10.29
N GLU A 368 5.48 18.29 -10.92
CA GLU A 368 4.58 19.24 -11.58
C GLU A 368 3.76 18.56 -12.68
N VAL A 369 4.38 17.63 -13.42
CA VAL A 369 3.75 16.91 -14.55
C VAL A 369 2.67 15.95 -14.05
N ILE A 370 2.82 15.44 -12.82
CA ILE A 370 1.90 14.47 -12.20
C ILE A 370 1.15 15.04 -11.00
N TRP A 371 1.26 16.34 -10.75
CA TRP A 371 0.57 16.97 -9.64
C TRP A 371 -0.93 16.70 -9.77
N ASN A 372 -1.58 16.37 -8.67
CA ASN A 372 -3.02 16.21 -8.62
C ASN A 372 -3.58 16.68 -7.28
N LEU A 373 -4.82 17.17 -7.29
CA LEU A 373 -5.46 17.81 -6.13
C LEU A 373 -5.58 16.92 -4.87
N ARG A 374 -5.55 15.58 -5.04
CA ARG A 374 -5.59 14.59 -3.95
C ARG A 374 -4.22 14.21 -3.42
N GLY A 375 -3.15 14.67 -4.08
CA GLY A 375 -1.78 14.34 -3.71
C GLY A 375 -1.53 12.84 -3.67
N ILE A 376 -2.04 12.09 -4.66
CA ILE A 376 -1.84 10.64 -4.75
C ILE A 376 -0.81 10.31 -5.84
N LEU A 377 -0.23 9.11 -5.76
CA LEU A 377 0.69 8.56 -6.75
C LEU A 377 1.86 9.49 -7.09
N ASN A 378 2.47 10.11 -6.07
CA ASN A 378 3.71 10.82 -6.31
C ASN A 378 4.85 9.82 -6.58
N THR A 379 5.11 9.57 -7.86
CA THR A 379 6.18 8.71 -8.35
C THR A 379 7.31 9.50 -9.01
N SER A 380 7.42 10.81 -8.74
CA SER A 380 8.55 11.60 -9.26
C SER A 380 9.88 10.98 -8.84
N TRP A 381 10.96 11.22 -9.58
CA TRP A 381 12.29 10.80 -9.12
C TRP A 381 12.55 11.29 -7.69
N HIS A 382 13.03 10.41 -6.81
CA HIS A 382 13.32 10.81 -5.43
C HIS A 382 14.70 11.46 -5.40
N ARG A 383 14.76 12.69 -4.87
CA ARG A 383 15.96 13.53 -4.83
C ARG A 383 16.34 13.78 -3.38
N VAL A 384 17.59 13.48 -3.04
CA VAL A 384 18.19 13.72 -1.73
C VAL A 384 19.37 14.66 -1.90
N HIS A 385 19.47 15.67 -1.03
CA HIS A 385 20.58 16.60 -1.03
C HIS A 385 21.59 16.22 0.03
N VAL A 386 22.83 16.01 -0.38
CA VAL A 386 23.93 15.71 0.54
C VAL A 386 24.81 16.93 0.70
N ARG A 387 25.17 17.27 1.94
CA ARG A 387 26.09 18.36 2.29
C ARG A 387 27.35 17.81 2.96
N SER A 388 28.49 18.42 2.69
CA SER A 388 29.74 18.08 3.39
C SER A 388 29.70 18.59 4.83
N ALA A 389 30.11 17.77 5.80
CA ALA A 389 30.36 18.24 7.16
C ALA A 389 31.51 19.27 7.11
N SER A 390 31.22 20.54 7.45
CA SER A 390 32.29 21.55 7.53
C SER A 390 33.36 21.08 8.52
N PRO A 391 34.66 21.19 8.18
CA PRO A 391 35.70 20.92 9.17
C PRO A 391 35.48 21.90 10.32
N VAL A 392 35.24 21.39 11.52
CA VAL A 392 35.32 22.21 12.74
C VAL A 392 36.74 22.74 12.77
N THR A 393 36.91 24.02 12.46
CA THR A 393 38.14 24.75 12.74
C THR A 393 38.34 24.66 14.24
N ARG A 394 39.25 23.77 14.68
CA ARG A 394 39.83 23.87 16.01
C ARG A 394 40.57 25.20 16.04
N SER A 395 39.90 26.25 16.50
CA SER A 395 40.57 27.44 16.98
C SER A 395 41.40 26.99 18.18
N ASN A 396 42.71 26.85 17.97
CA ASN A 396 43.66 26.78 19.06
C ASN A 396 43.50 28.06 19.90
N LEU A 397 43.00 27.91 21.13
CA LEU A 397 43.17 28.87 22.21
C LEU A 397 43.99 28.18 23.31
#